data_AF-A0A497S7L6-F1
#
_entry.id   AF-A0A497S7L6-F1
#
_cell.length_a   1.000
_cell.length_b   1.000
_cell.length_c   1.000
_cell.angle_alpha   90.00
_cell.angle_beta   90.00
_cell.angle_gamma   90.00
#
_symmetry.space_group_name_H-M   'P 1'
#
loop_
_entity.id
_entity.type
_entity.pdbx_description
1 polymer ?
#
loop_
_entity_poly.entity_id
_entity_poly.type
_entity_poly.pdbx_seq_one_letter_code
_entity_poly.pdbx_strand_id
1 'polypeptide(L)' 'MSKRRKYLSGLSDEELIEMYKELYDSIYNVECYSSKDIVLFCEIERELIERSYKIRTEPEIVKS' A
#
# COMPACT_ATOMS: atom_id res chain seq x y z
N MET A 1 -7.01 6.32 -19.02
CA MET A 1 -6.32 5.86 -17.79
C MET A 1 -6.12 7.05 -16.87
N SER A 2 -6.32 6.90 -15.55
CA SER A 2 -6.07 7.98 -14.58
C SER A 2 -4.59 8.37 -14.56
N LYS A 3 -4.28 9.67 -14.42
CA LYS A 3 -2.90 10.20 -14.37
C LYS A 3 -2.06 9.50 -13.28
N ARG A 4 -2.70 9.15 -12.16
CA ARG A 4 -2.07 8.47 -11.03
C ARG A 4 -1.69 7.02 -11.34
N ARG A 5 -2.52 6.28 -12.06
CA ARG A 5 -2.21 4.90 -12.46
C ARG A 5 -0.97 4.84 -13.37
N LYS A 6 -0.85 5.78 -14.31
CA LYS A 6 0.33 5.91 -15.18
C LYS A 6 1.61 6.22 -14.39
N TYR A 7 1.48 6.99 -13.30
CA TYR A 7 2.59 7.26 -12.39
C TYR A 7 3.02 6.00 -11.64
N LEU A 8 2.09 5.28 -11.01
CA LEU A 8 2.39 4.05 -10.24
C LEU A 8 3.02 2.96 -11.12
N SER A 9 2.53 2.76 -12.34
CA SER A 9 3.11 1.80 -13.28
C SER A 9 4.54 2.14 -13.71
N GLY A 10 4.99 3.38 -13.50
CA GLY A 10 6.34 3.83 -13.82
C GLY A 10 7.33 3.74 -12.65
N LEU A 11 6.85 3.46 -11.43
CA LEU A 11 7.70 3.29 -10.26
C LEU A 11 8.37 1.91 -10.26
N SER A 12 9.55 1.85 -9.66
CA SER A 12 10.22 0.58 -9.33
C SER A 12 9.43 -0.21 -8.30
N ASP A 13 9.75 -1.49 -8.19
CA ASP A 13 9.12 -2.36 -7.19
C ASP A 13 9.50 -1.91 -5.77
N GLU A 14 10.74 -1.50 -5.56
CA GLU A 14 11.23 -0.99 -4.28
C GLU A 14 10.46 0.25 -3.82
N GLU A 15 10.26 1.23 -4.71
CA GLU A 15 9.49 2.45 -4.41
C GLU A 15 8.04 2.12 -4.05
N LEU A 16 7.39 1.22 -4.79
CA LEU A 16 6.00 0.81 -4.49
C LEU A 16 5.89 0.10 -3.13
N ILE A 17 6.84 -0.79 -2.82
CA ILE A 17 6.86 -1.53 -1.55
C ILE A 17 7.11 -0.58 -0.37
N GLU A 18 8.02 0.38 -0.51
CA GLU A 18 8.31 1.38 0.53
C GLU A 18 7.09 2.25 0.79
N MET A 19 6.50 2.83 -0.27
CA MET A 19 5.27 3.63 -0.15
C MET A 19 4.11 2.83 0.46
N TYR A 20 3.95 1.54 0.10
CA TYR A 20 2.93 0.68 0.68
C TYR A 20 3.10 0.53 2.20
N LYS A 21 4.34 0.32 2.66
CA LYS A 21 4.65 0.14 4.09
C LYS A 21 4.42 1.43 4.89
N GLU A 22 4.85 2.58 4.38
CA GLU A 22 4.63 3.87 5.04
C GLU A 22 3.14 4.19 5.20
N LEU A 23 2.35 3.92 4.15
CA LEU A 23 0.90 4.09 4.20
C LEU A 23 0.25 3.07 5.13
N TYR A 24 0.69 1.82 5.13
CA TYR A 24 0.21 0.80 6.07
C TYR A 24 0.42 1.24 7.51
N ASP A 25 1.61 1.71 7.86
CA ASP A 25 1.94 2.20 9.20
C ASP A 25 1.08 3.41 9.58
N SER A 26 0.97 4.38 8.68
CA SER A 26 0.16 5.58 8.87
C SER A 26 -1.32 5.25 9.08
N ILE A 27 -1.85 4.24 8.38
CA ILE A 27 -3.26 3.82 8.45
C ILE A 27 -3.54 2.97 9.68
N TYR A 28 -2.72 1.95 9.94
CA TYR A 28 -3.03 0.91 10.93
C TYR A 28 -2.35 1.08 12.28
N ASN A 29 -1.25 1.84 12.36
CA ASN A 29 -0.50 2.03 13.61
C ASN A 29 -0.62 3.46 14.16
N VAL A 30 -0.53 4.48 13.29
CA VAL A 30 -0.47 5.89 13.70
C VAL A 30 -1.82 6.62 13.56
N GLU A 31 -2.78 6.03 12.84
CA GLU A 31 -4.08 6.64 12.50
C GLU A 31 -3.98 8.06 11.91
N CYS A 32 -2.87 8.36 11.23
CA CYS A 32 -2.56 9.67 10.68
C CYS A 32 -2.67 9.64 9.15
N TYR A 33 -3.90 9.50 8.64
CA TYR A 33 -4.16 9.36 7.23
C TYR A 33 -5.40 10.15 6.79
N SER A 34 -5.42 10.53 5.51
CA SER A 34 -6.58 11.11 4.85
C SER A 34 -7.30 10.09 3.98
N SER A 35 -8.50 10.43 3.50
CA SER A 35 -9.21 9.61 2.52
C SER A 35 -8.43 9.43 1.21
N LYS A 36 -7.54 10.37 0.86
CA LYS A 36 -6.66 10.25 -0.31
C LYS A 36 -5.58 9.20 -0.10
N ASP A 37 -5.10 9.05 1.12
CA ASP A 37 -4.04 8.10 1.48
C ASP A 37 -4.60 6.66 1.45
N ILE A 38 -5.84 6.45 1.88
CA ILE A 38 -6.54 5.17 1.70
C ILE A 38 -6.66 4.81 0.22
N VAL A 39 -7.08 5.76 -0.62
CA VAL A 39 -7.20 5.50 -2.06
C VAL A 39 -5.85 5.16 -2.67
N LEU A 40 -4.80 5.91 -2.30
CA LEU A 40 -3.44 5.65 -2.77
C LEU A 40 -2.93 4.28 -2.30
N PHE A 41 -3.18 3.91 -1.05
CA PHE A 41 -2.85 2.61 -0.49
C PHE A 41 -3.48 1.47 -1.30
N CYS A 42 -4.78 1.56 -1.59
CA CYS A 42 -5.47 0.57 -2.43
C CYS A 42 -4.95 0.54 -3.88
N GLU A 43 -4.56 1.67 -4.45
CA GLU A 43 -4.01 1.74 -5.81
C GLU A 43 -2.61 1.11 -5.89
N ILE A 44 -1.77 1.31 -4.86
CA ILE A 44 -0.45 0.67 -4.77
C ILE A 44 -0.60 -0.83 -4.55
N GLU A 45 -1.50 -1.26 -3.65
CA GLU A 45 -1.82 -2.67 -3.43
C GLU A 45 -2.17 -3.38 -4.73
N ARG A 46 -3.04 -2.74 -5.53
CA ARG A 46 -3.45 -3.26 -6.82
C ARG A 46 -2.29 -3.39 -7.80
N GLU A 47 -1.43 -2.37 -7.89
CA GLU A 47 -0.27 -2.42 -8.78
C GLU A 47 0.69 -3.55 -8.38
N LEU A 48 0.95 -3.73 -7.09
CA LEU A 48 1.76 -4.84 -6.58
C LEU A 48 1.15 -6.20 -6.92
N ILE A 49 -0.17 -6.36 -6.80
CA ILE A 49 -0.88 -7.59 -7.21
C ILE A 49 -0.80 -7.80 -8.74
N GLU A 50 -0.96 -6.74 -9.55
CA GLU A 50 -0.81 -6.79 -11.01
C GLU A 50 0.62 -7.21 -11.40
N ARG A 51 1.62 -6.87 -10.57
CA ARG A 51 3.03 -7.32 -10.68
C ARG A 51 3.31 -8.69 -10.05
N SER A 52 2.26 -9.44 -9.68
CA SER A 52 2.36 -10.79 -9.10
C SER A 52 2.97 -10.86 -7.69
N TYR A 53 3.01 -9.75 -6.95
CA TYR A 53 3.35 -9.78 -5.52
C TYR A 53 2.18 -10.35 -4.70
N LYS A 54 2.54 -11.04 -3.61
CA LYS A 54 1.59 -11.50 -2.59
C LYS A 54 1.79 -10.71 -1.32
N ILE A 55 0.78 -9.95 -0.93
CA ILE A 55 0.79 -9.18 0.31
C ILE A 55 0.30 -10.07 1.44
N ARG A 56 1.07 -10.15 2.53
CA ARG A 56 0.69 -10.84 3.76
C ARG A 56 0.54 -9.80 4.87
N THR A 57 -0.68 -9.60 5.32
CA THR A 57 -1.00 -8.84 6.53
C THR A 57 -1.25 -9.86 7.64
N GLU A 58 -0.27 -10.14 8.47
CA GLU A 58 -0.43 -11.07 9.60
C GLU A 58 -0.77 -10.28 10.88
N PRO A 59 -1.99 -10.40 11.42
CA PRO A 59 -2.25 -10.05 12.82
C PRO A 59 -1.83 -11.24 13.70
N GLU A 60 -0.78 -11.07 14.50
CA GLU A 60 -0.42 -12.03 15.55
C GLU A 60 -1.33 -11.83 16.76
N ILE A 61 -2.16 -12.84 17.07
CA ILE A 61 -3.12 -12.81 18.19
C ILE A 61 -2.53 -13.62 19.34
N VAL A 62 -2.13 -12.94 20.42
CA VAL A 62 -1.65 -13.59 21.65
C VAL A 62 -2.76 -13.60 22.70
N LYS A 63 -2.98 -14.74 23.33
CA LYS A 63 -3.99 -14.93 24.38
C LYS A 63 -3.36 -14.72 25.76
N SER A 64 -3.98 -13.91 26.60
CA SER A 64 -3.77 -13.89 28.05
C SER A 64 -4.64 -14.93 28.75
#